data_AF-A0A4U1MN03-F1
#
_entry.id   AF-A0A4U1MN03-F1
#
_cell.length_a   1.000
_cell.length_b   1.000
_cell.length_c   1.000
_cell.angle_alpha   90.00
_cell.angle_beta   90.00
_cell.angle_gamma   90.00
#
_symmetry.space_group_name_H-M   'P 1'
#
loop_
_entity.id
_entity.type
_entity.pdbx_description
1 polymer ?
#
loop_
_entity_poly.entity_id
_entity_poly.type
_entity_poly.pdbx_seq_one_letter_code
_entity_poly.pdbx_strand_id
1 'polypeptide(L)'
;MVKNKNPIIAFLLAFLPGVGLMYLGKVGRGVLFSLTIIGSIPFGYVLNRALWMPEAFVLSIGAGFLLYVVSIIHTALTASKSVQQSEEQTAPLSSERFYTIILSMVPGLGHFQLGLMNRGVTFLASFLGVAAMILFVTFITGTGGFVVFLIILPVIWVYNFFDTMQLLNKKEAGEDLKDRSILEDFEDHHQGGKKSVVLATLLSMFPGAGHLYLGYQRRGVQLMAAFLFSIYILDALRLGIFLFLVPIIWFFSFFDGLQRATRHNKEPMEDEPIVSYFVNHQKWIGIALIFIGIYYPITNIVLPALAPYVNDYFQVNLYNLGQYMQTGIVCALLIIGGVKLLGGSKKKANMGEE
;
A
#
# COMPACT_ATOMS: atom_id res chain seq x y z
N MET A 1 -33.57 40.57 -6.87
CA MET A 1 -32.09 40.56 -6.87
C MET A 1 -31.60 39.19 -6.42
N VAL A 2 -31.14 38.35 -7.33
CA VAL A 2 -30.47 37.09 -6.95
C VAL A 2 -29.09 37.50 -6.46
N LYS A 3 -28.88 37.40 -5.15
CA LYS A 3 -27.56 37.61 -4.51
C LYS A 3 -26.55 36.71 -5.23
N ASN A 4 -25.39 37.21 -5.65
CA ASN A 4 -24.30 36.36 -6.15
C ASN A 4 -23.85 35.45 -5.01
N LYS A 5 -24.37 34.22 -5.00
CA LYS A 5 -24.08 33.22 -3.98
C LYS A 5 -22.80 32.51 -4.36
N ASN A 6 -21.95 32.23 -3.38
CA ASN A 6 -20.65 31.62 -3.65
C ASN A 6 -20.84 30.13 -4.00
N PRO A 7 -20.47 29.69 -5.21
CA PRO A 7 -20.66 28.31 -5.66
C PRO A 7 -19.84 27.29 -4.83
N ILE A 8 -18.71 27.71 -4.25
CA ILE A 8 -17.91 26.88 -3.34
C ILE A 8 -18.68 26.61 -2.04
N ILE A 9 -19.29 27.64 -1.46
CA ILE A 9 -20.12 27.50 -0.26
C ILE A 9 -21.31 26.57 -0.55
N ALA A 10 -21.92 26.70 -1.73
CA ALA A 10 -23.00 25.80 -2.15
C ALA A 10 -22.55 24.34 -2.19
N PHE A 11 -21.37 24.07 -2.73
CA PHE A 11 -20.79 22.73 -2.78
C PHE A 11 -20.44 22.19 -1.39
N LEU A 12 -19.82 23.00 -0.51
CA LEU A 12 -19.53 22.59 0.87
C LEU A 12 -20.81 22.29 1.66
N LEU A 13 -21.87 23.07 1.45
CA LEU A 13 -23.18 22.81 2.03
C LEU A 13 -23.88 21.57 1.44
N ALA A 14 -23.41 21.03 0.31
CA ALA A 14 -23.99 19.83 -0.28
C ALA A 14 -23.74 18.56 0.55
N PHE A 15 -22.73 18.57 1.43
CA PHE A 15 -22.49 17.51 2.41
C PHE A 15 -23.60 17.42 3.47
N LEU A 16 -24.45 18.44 3.58
CA LEU A 16 -25.72 18.35 4.29
C LEU A 16 -26.83 18.10 3.26
N PRO A 17 -27.56 16.96 3.33
CA PRO A 17 -28.57 16.58 2.35
C PRO A 17 -29.49 17.74 1.96
N GLY A 18 -29.45 18.16 0.70
CA GLY A 18 -30.31 19.21 0.15
C GLY A 18 -29.97 20.66 0.50
N VAL A 19 -29.10 20.94 1.48
CA VAL A 19 -28.84 22.31 1.97
C VAL A 19 -28.12 23.16 0.93
N GLY A 20 -27.15 22.60 0.19
CA GLY A 20 -26.47 23.33 -0.89
C GLY A 20 -27.42 23.80 -2.00
N LEU A 21 -28.45 23.01 -2.34
CA LEU A 21 -29.48 23.42 -3.31
C LEU A 21 -30.38 24.53 -2.76
N MET A 22 -30.75 24.46 -1.48
CA MET A 22 -31.48 25.55 -0.81
C MET A 22 -30.65 26.83 -0.80
N TYR A 23 -29.34 26.70 -0.51
CA TYR A 23 -28.41 27.82 -0.61
C TYR A 23 -28.43 28.39 -2.02
N LEU A 24 -28.41 27.60 -3.10
CA LEU A 24 -28.53 28.10 -4.48
C LEU A 24 -29.93 28.63 -4.88
N GLY A 25 -30.89 28.67 -3.94
CA GLY A 25 -32.26 29.16 -4.19
C GLY A 25 -33.23 28.10 -4.73
N LYS A 26 -32.77 26.85 -4.94
CA LYS A 26 -33.62 25.72 -5.35
C LYS A 26 -34.24 25.01 -4.14
N VAL A 27 -34.96 25.76 -3.30
CA VAL A 27 -35.46 25.30 -2.00
C VAL A 27 -36.31 24.02 -2.11
N GLY A 28 -37.26 23.96 -3.05
CA GLY A 28 -38.13 22.79 -3.21
C GLY A 28 -37.36 21.49 -3.50
N ARG A 29 -36.36 21.54 -4.39
CA ARG A 29 -35.50 20.36 -4.68
C ARG A 29 -34.63 20.00 -3.49
N GLY A 30 -34.08 21.01 -2.80
CA GLY A 30 -33.31 20.80 -1.58
C GLY A 30 -34.11 20.06 -0.52
N VAL A 31 -35.32 20.55 -0.20
CA VAL A 31 -36.21 19.93 0.80
C VAL A 31 -36.56 18.50 0.41
N LEU A 32 -36.83 18.24 -0.87
CA LEU A 32 -37.15 16.91 -1.35
C LEU A 32 -35.99 15.92 -1.13
N PHE A 33 -34.75 16.31 -1.45
CA PHE A 33 -33.57 15.49 -1.15
C PHE A 33 -33.40 15.26 0.35
N SER A 34 -33.53 16.31 1.18
CA SER A 34 -33.41 16.16 2.64
C SER A 34 -34.44 15.17 3.19
N LEU A 35 -35.71 15.31 2.81
CA LEU A 35 -36.80 14.45 3.29
C LEU A 35 -36.66 13.01 2.81
N THR A 36 -36.30 12.78 1.55
CA THR A 36 -36.13 11.42 1.00
C THR A 36 -34.94 10.69 1.63
N ILE A 37 -33.82 11.39 1.82
CA ILE A 37 -32.61 10.80 2.42
C ILE A 37 -32.84 10.52 3.91
N ILE A 38 -33.33 11.49 4.69
CA ILE A 38 -33.62 11.30 6.11
C ILE A 38 -34.74 10.27 6.30
N GLY A 39 -35.76 10.30 5.45
CA GLY A 39 -36.89 9.39 5.45
C GLY A 39 -36.54 7.94 5.08
N SER A 40 -35.41 7.69 4.41
CA SER A 40 -34.98 6.34 4.03
C SER A 40 -34.78 5.41 5.22
N ILE A 41 -34.37 5.95 6.38
CA ILE A 41 -34.14 5.17 7.61
C ILE A 41 -35.46 4.69 8.23
N PRO A 42 -36.41 5.57 8.63
CA PRO A 42 -37.69 5.14 9.18
C PRO A 42 -38.51 4.34 8.15
N PHE A 43 -38.43 4.68 6.86
CA PHE A 43 -39.08 3.91 5.80
C PHE A 43 -38.55 2.47 5.75
N GLY A 44 -37.23 2.29 5.77
CA GLY A 44 -36.62 0.97 5.80
C GLY A 44 -37.01 0.16 7.03
N TYR A 45 -37.12 0.81 8.19
CA TYR A 45 -37.52 0.16 9.44
C TYR A 45 -38.97 -0.35 9.36
N VAL A 46 -39.89 0.49 8.86
CA VAL A 46 -41.29 0.09 8.65
C VAL A 46 -41.37 -1.04 7.63
N LEU A 47 -40.62 -0.96 6.53
CA LEU A 47 -40.62 -1.98 5.47
C LEU A 47 -40.13 -3.33 5.98
N ASN A 48 -39.05 -3.34 6.78
CA ASN A 48 -38.56 -4.53 7.46
C ASN A 48 -39.65 -5.20 8.32
N ARG A 49 -40.39 -4.40 9.10
CA ARG A 49 -41.47 -4.90 9.97
C ARG A 49 -42.71 -5.34 9.21
N ALA A 50 -43.06 -4.68 8.12
CA ALA A 50 -44.25 -4.96 7.33
C ALA A 50 -44.07 -6.17 6.40
N LEU A 51 -42.91 -6.28 5.75
CA LEU A 51 -42.62 -7.34 4.78
C LEU A 51 -41.89 -8.55 5.38
N TRP A 52 -41.48 -8.48 6.65
CA TRP A 52 -40.68 -9.52 7.31
C TRP A 52 -39.38 -9.84 6.56
N MET A 53 -38.80 -8.82 5.91
CA MET A 53 -37.56 -8.90 5.15
C MET A 53 -36.45 -8.16 5.91
N PRO A 54 -35.53 -8.86 6.61
CA PRO A 54 -34.42 -8.26 7.32
C PRO A 54 -33.57 -7.31 6.44
N GLU A 55 -33.39 -7.69 5.17
CA GLU A 55 -32.57 -7.00 4.18
C GLU A 55 -33.18 -5.67 3.74
N ALA A 56 -34.50 -5.49 3.86
CA ALA A 56 -35.21 -4.30 3.41
C ALA A 56 -34.72 -3.02 4.13
N PHE A 57 -34.33 -3.15 5.41
CA PHE A 57 -33.76 -2.03 6.15
C PHE A 57 -32.41 -1.59 5.58
N VAL A 58 -31.52 -2.56 5.34
CA VAL A 58 -30.18 -2.33 4.79
C VAL A 58 -30.26 -1.76 3.37
N LEU A 59 -31.14 -2.31 2.53
CA LEU A 59 -31.37 -1.83 1.17
C LEU A 59 -31.91 -0.40 1.15
N SER A 60 -32.82 -0.05 2.06
CA SER A 60 -33.35 1.31 2.16
C SER A 60 -32.28 2.33 2.57
N ILE A 61 -31.42 1.99 3.53
CA ILE A 61 -30.27 2.83 3.91
C ILE A 61 -29.30 2.97 2.73
N GLY A 62 -29.00 1.88 2.03
CA GLY A 62 -28.16 1.89 0.84
C GLY A 62 -28.71 2.79 -0.26
N ALA A 63 -30.01 2.72 -0.53
CA ALA A 63 -30.70 3.59 -1.48
C ALA A 63 -30.65 5.07 -1.04
N GLY A 64 -30.86 5.34 0.25
CA GLY A 64 -30.70 6.68 0.83
C GLY A 64 -29.30 7.26 0.66
N PHE A 65 -28.26 6.44 0.85
CA PHE A 65 -26.87 6.83 0.62
C PHE A 65 -26.59 7.15 -0.86
N LEU A 66 -27.09 6.33 -1.80
CA LEU A 66 -26.97 6.62 -3.23
C LEU A 66 -27.66 7.93 -3.61
N LEU A 67 -28.87 8.18 -3.09
CA LEU A 67 -29.57 9.45 -3.28
C LEU A 67 -28.80 10.65 -2.69
N TYR A 68 -28.11 10.45 -1.57
CA TYR A 68 -27.23 11.45 -0.99
C TYR A 68 -26.05 11.80 -1.91
N VAL A 69 -25.37 10.81 -2.48
CA VAL A 69 -24.32 11.04 -3.48
C VAL A 69 -24.87 11.80 -4.70
N VAL A 70 -26.05 11.40 -5.21
CA VAL A 70 -26.72 12.10 -6.30
C VAL A 70 -27.04 13.55 -5.92
N SER A 71 -27.43 13.82 -4.68
CA SER A 71 -27.70 15.17 -4.17
C SER A 71 -26.46 16.05 -4.21
N ILE A 72 -25.30 15.53 -3.80
CA ILE A 72 -24.02 16.24 -3.87
C ILE A 72 -23.67 16.58 -5.32
N ILE A 73 -23.74 15.58 -6.22
CA ILE A 73 -23.43 15.76 -7.65
C ILE A 73 -24.38 16.79 -8.27
N HIS A 74 -25.68 16.72 -7.99
CA HIS A 74 -26.66 17.66 -8.54
C HIS A 74 -26.41 19.10 -8.06
N THR A 75 -25.96 19.26 -6.81
CA THR A 75 -25.58 20.56 -6.26
C THR A 75 -24.32 21.08 -6.96
N ALA A 76 -23.28 20.26 -7.11
CA ALA A 76 -22.05 20.61 -7.81
C ALA A 76 -22.31 21.05 -9.26
N LEU A 77 -23.14 20.30 -10.01
CA LEU A 77 -23.53 20.64 -11.38
C LEU A 77 -24.33 21.96 -11.43
N THR A 78 -25.21 22.20 -10.46
CA THR A 78 -25.96 23.47 -10.40
C THR A 78 -25.04 24.64 -10.10
N ALA A 79 -24.07 24.47 -9.18
CA ALA A 79 -23.09 25.49 -8.83
C ALA A 79 -22.12 25.78 -9.99
N SER A 80 -21.71 24.75 -10.74
CA SER A 80 -20.87 24.89 -11.94
C SER A 80 -21.53 25.78 -13.00
N LYS A 81 -22.84 25.67 -13.23
CA LYS A 81 -23.55 26.55 -14.17
C LYS A 81 -23.48 28.03 -13.77
N SER A 82 -23.53 28.35 -12.47
CA SER A 82 -23.36 29.73 -12.00
C SER A 82 -21.93 30.25 -12.17
N VAL A 83 -20.93 29.36 -12.15
CA VAL A 83 -19.52 29.71 -12.41
C VAL A 83 -19.31 30.00 -13.89
N GLN A 84 -19.82 29.15 -14.79
CA GLN A 84 -19.75 29.36 -16.24
C GLN A 84 -20.41 30.67 -16.67
N GLN A 85 -21.57 31.02 -16.09
CA GLN A 85 -22.21 32.32 -16.36
C GLN A 85 -21.42 33.52 -15.83
N SER A 86 -20.56 33.31 -14.83
CA SER A 86 -19.70 34.36 -14.26
C SER A 86 -18.38 34.52 -15.04
N GLU A 87 -17.89 33.48 -15.73
CA GLU A 87 -16.70 33.54 -16.61
C GLU A 87 -16.87 34.52 -17.78
N GLU A 88 -18.09 34.74 -18.28
CA GLU A 88 -18.37 35.74 -19.32
C GLU A 88 -18.21 37.20 -18.82
N GLN A 89 -18.15 37.42 -17.50
CA GLN A 89 -18.10 38.76 -16.88
C GLN A 89 -16.91 38.98 -15.93
N THR A 90 -16.22 37.92 -15.46
CA THR A 90 -15.14 37.98 -14.46
C THR A 90 -14.01 36.96 -14.71
N ALA A 91 -12.83 37.25 -14.16
CA ALA A 91 -11.55 36.62 -14.50
C ALA A 91 -11.54 35.07 -14.42
N PRO A 92 -10.82 34.40 -15.35
CA PRO A 92 -10.76 32.93 -15.48
C PRO A 92 -10.25 32.20 -14.22
N LEU A 93 -9.46 32.88 -13.39
CA LEU A 93 -8.90 32.35 -12.13
C LEU A 93 -9.98 31.90 -11.13
N SER A 94 -11.15 32.55 -11.11
CA SER A 94 -12.23 32.23 -10.17
C SER A 94 -12.88 30.86 -10.46
N SER A 95 -12.97 30.51 -11.74
CA SER A 95 -13.54 29.26 -12.22
C SER A 95 -12.57 28.10 -12.02
N GLU A 96 -11.29 28.32 -12.34
CA GLU A 96 -10.23 27.35 -12.09
C GLU A 96 -10.18 26.92 -10.62
N ARG A 97 -10.27 27.88 -9.68
CA ARG A 97 -10.33 27.59 -8.24
C ARG A 97 -11.49 26.66 -7.87
N PHE A 98 -12.68 26.97 -8.37
CA PHE A 98 -13.88 26.18 -8.09
C PHE A 98 -13.75 24.73 -8.60
N TYR A 99 -13.34 24.55 -9.86
CA TYR A 99 -13.15 23.20 -10.42
C TYR A 99 -12.02 22.45 -9.74
N THR A 100 -10.92 23.12 -9.41
CA THR A 100 -9.79 22.49 -8.70
C THR A 100 -10.23 21.96 -7.33
N ILE A 101 -11.01 22.74 -6.56
CA ILE A 101 -11.54 22.30 -5.26
C ILE A 101 -12.46 21.09 -5.42
N ILE A 102 -13.41 21.13 -6.36
CA ILE A 102 -14.34 20.00 -6.55
C ILE A 102 -13.60 18.75 -7.01
N LEU A 103 -12.70 18.88 -8.00
CA LEU A 103 -11.95 17.76 -8.54
C LEU A 103 -10.97 17.19 -7.52
N SER A 104 -10.40 17.99 -6.62
CA SER A 104 -9.50 17.52 -5.56
C SER A 104 -10.14 16.53 -4.57
N MET A 105 -11.48 16.43 -4.53
CA MET A 105 -12.19 15.40 -3.77
C MET A 105 -11.95 13.99 -4.33
N VAL A 106 -11.52 13.87 -5.59
CA VAL A 106 -11.06 12.62 -6.19
C VAL A 106 -9.53 12.70 -6.30
N PRO A 107 -8.78 11.78 -5.64
CA PRO A 107 -7.32 11.81 -5.67
C PRO A 107 -6.75 11.92 -7.09
N GLY A 108 -5.88 12.92 -7.28
CA GLY A 108 -5.20 13.22 -8.55
C GLY A 108 -5.95 14.13 -9.52
N LEU A 109 -7.29 14.23 -9.48
CA LEU A 109 -8.03 15.02 -10.48
C LEU A 109 -7.85 16.54 -10.29
N GLY A 110 -7.65 17.00 -9.04
CA GLY A 110 -7.35 18.40 -8.76
C GLY A 110 -6.03 18.85 -9.39
N HIS A 111 -5.01 17.99 -9.40
CA HIS A 111 -3.73 18.25 -10.06
C HIS A 111 -3.86 18.34 -11.58
N PHE A 112 -4.70 17.50 -12.20
CA PHE A 112 -4.97 17.59 -13.64
C PHE A 112 -5.59 18.93 -14.03
N GLN A 113 -6.49 19.46 -13.20
CA GLN A 113 -7.07 20.79 -13.41
C GLN A 113 -6.01 21.89 -13.39
N LEU A 114 -5.00 21.77 -12.52
CA LEU A 114 -3.87 22.70 -12.44
C LEU A 114 -2.84 22.53 -13.58
N GLY A 115 -2.97 21.48 -14.40
CA GLY A 115 -2.03 21.11 -15.46
C GLY A 115 -0.87 20.20 -15.02
N LEU A 116 -0.94 19.62 -13.82
CA LEU A 116 0.09 18.78 -13.23
C LEU A 116 -0.22 17.28 -13.45
N MET A 117 0.11 16.78 -14.64
CA MET A 117 -0.20 15.41 -15.05
C MET A 117 0.55 14.38 -14.23
N ASN A 118 1.87 14.53 -14.07
CA ASN A 118 2.69 13.54 -13.36
C ASN A 118 2.26 13.44 -11.89
N ARG A 119 1.97 14.59 -11.26
CA ARG A 119 1.50 14.63 -9.87
C ARG A 119 0.14 13.99 -9.70
N GLY A 120 -0.81 14.33 -10.58
CA GLY A 120 -2.17 13.78 -10.55
C GLY A 120 -2.19 12.27 -10.76
N VAL A 121 -1.45 11.76 -11.75
CA VAL A 121 -1.31 10.31 -11.99
C VAL A 121 -0.71 9.62 -10.78
N THR A 122 0.30 10.21 -10.13
CA THR A 122 0.93 9.62 -8.93
C THR A 122 -0.08 9.42 -7.80
N PHE A 123 -0.91 10.43 -7.51
CA PHE A 123 -1.96 10.32 -6.48
C PHE A 123 -3.06 9.34 -6.86
N LEU A 124 -3.54 9.40 -8.10
CA LEU A 124 -4.59 8.51 -8.60
C LEU A 124 -4.13 7.05 -8.57
N ALA A 125 -2.93 6.77 -9.08
CA ALA A 125 -2.35 5.43 -9.10
C ALA A 125 -2.06 4.92 -7.70
N SER A 126 -1.56 5.77 -6.78
CA SER A 126 -1.32 5.37 -5.39
C SER A 126 -2.62 5.04 -4.67
N PHE A 127 -3.64 5.87 -4.81
CA PHE A 127 -4.93 5.65 -4.16
C PHE A 127 -5.64 4.39 -4.68
N LEU A 128 -5.79 4.27 -6.01
CA LEU A 128 -6.43 3.11 -6.63
C LEU A 128 -5.59 1.83 -6.47
N GLY A 129 -4.27 1.94 -6.59
CA GLY A 129 -3.36 0.82 -6.45
C GLY A 129 -3.35 0.24 -5.03
N VAL A 130 -3.30 1.10 -4.00
CA VAL A 130 -3.41 0.66 -2.59
C VAL A 130 -4.77 0.03 -2.33
N ALA A 131 -5.87 0.65 -2.79
CA ALA A 131 -7.21 0.10 -2.63
C ALA A 131 -7.34 -1.28 -3.29
N ALA A 132 -6.93 -1.39 -4.56
CA ALA A 132 -6.99 -2.63 -5.33
C ALA A 132 -6.13 -3.73 -4.69
N MET A 133 -4.92 -3.40 -4.23
CA MET A 133 -4.04 -4.36 -3.56
C MET A 133 -4.64 -4.89 -2.26
N ILE A 134 -5.18 -4.01 -1.41
CA ILE A 134 -5.80 -4.41 -0.14
C ILE A 134 -7.01 -5.31 -0.39
N LEU A 135 -7.89 -4.93 -1.33
CA LEU A 135 -9.05 -5.73 -1.70
C LEU A 135 -8.64 -7.07 -2.30
N PHE A 136 -7.64 -7.08 -3.18
CA PHE A 136 -7.10 -8.29 -3.79
C PHE A 136 -6.54 -9.25 -2.74
N VAL A 137 -5.69 -8.78 -1.82
CA VAL A 137 -5.13 -9.60 -0.74
C VAL A 137 -6.24 -10.09 0.20
N THR A 138 -7.20 -9.24 0.56
CA THR A 138 -8.35 -9.64 1.39
C THR A 138 -9.14 -10.75 0.72
N PHE A 139 -9.41 -10.62 -0.59
CA PHE A 139 -10.17 -11.58 -1.37
C PHE A 139 -9.42 -12.91 -1.53
N ILE A 140 -8.14 -12.88 -1.92
CA ILE A 140 -7.33 -14.08 -2.13
C ILE A 140 -7.07 -14.84 -0.82
N THR A 141 -6.79 -14.13 0.27
CA THR A 141 -6.47 -14.78 1.56
C THR A 141 -7.72 -15.15 2.36
N GLY A 142 -8.90 -14.66 1.98
CA GLY A 142 -10.14 -14.81 2.75
C GLY A 142 -10.08 -14.19 4.15
N THR A 143 -9.06 -13.37 4.44
CA THR A 143 -8.80 -12.86 5.78
C THR A 143 -9.27 -11.40 5.89
N GLY A 144 -10.38 -11.18 6.61
CA GLY A 144 -10.95 -9.83 6.78
C GLY A 144 -10.05 -8.83 7.50
N GLY A 145 -9.01 -9.27 8.21
CA GLY A 145 -8.06 -8.40 8.92
C GLY A 145 -7.33 -7.41 7.99
N PHE A 146 -7.14 -7.76 6.72
CA PHE A 146 -6.47 -6.87 5.75
C PHE A 146 -7.30 -5.61 5.44
N VAL A 147 -8.61 -5.62 5.68
CA VAL A 147 -9.49 -4.44 5.49
C VAL A 147 -9.08 -3.28 6.40
N VAL A 148 -8.43 -3.54 7.54
CA VAL A 148 -7.92 -2.49 8.44
C VAL A 148 -6.95 -1.55 7.71
N PHE A 149 -6.20 -2.04 6.72
CA PHE A 149 -5.26 -1.22 5.95
C PHE A 149 -5.94 -0.20 5.02
N LEU A 150 -7.27 -0.27 4.82
CA LEU A 150 -8.01 0.77 4.10
C LEU A 150 -7.90 2.15 4.78
N ILE A 151 -7.47 2.21 6.06
CA ILE A 151 -7.15 3.45 6.76
C ILE A 151 -6.06 4.30 6.07
N ILE A 152 -5.26 3.70 5.17
CA ILE A 152 -4.25 4.43 4.38
C ILE A 152 -4.93 5.32 3.32
N LEU A 153 -6.07 4.91 2.76
CA LEU A 153 -6.78 5.66 1.72
C LEU A 153 -7.22 7.07 2.17
N PRO A 154 -7.86 7.29 3.34
CA PRO A 154 -8.18 8.63 3.79
C PRO A 154 -6.94 9.47 4.08
N VAL A 155 -5.81 8.88 4.48
CA VAL A 155 -4.54 9.61 4.64
C VAL A 155 -4.03 10.14 3.29
N ILE A 156 -4.01 9.28 2.26
CA ILE A 156 -3.64 9.68 0.88
C ILE A 156 -4.59 10.78 0.39
N TRP A 157 -5.89 10.63 0.64
CA TRP A 157 -6.91 11.59 0.21
C TRP A 157 -6.72 12.97 0.86
N VAL A 158 -6.52 13.04 2.19
CA VAL A 158 -6.30 14.32 2.90
C VAL A 158 -5.04 15.00 2.39
N TYR A 159 -3.94 14.24 2.23
CA TYR A 159 -2.69 14.80 1.73
C TYR A 159 -2.87 15.32 0.30
N ASN A 160 -3.48 14.55 -0.60
CA ASN A 160 -3.83 14.98 -1.96
C ASN A 160 -4.63 16.29 -1.97
N PHE A 161 -5.66 16.40 -1.12
CA PHE A 161 -6.50 17.59 -1.04
C PHE A 161 -5.68 18.79 -0.62
N PHE A 162 -4.93 18.67 0.48
CA PHE A 162 -4.10 19.76 1.01
C PHE A 162 -3.00 20.18 0.03
N ASP A 163 -2.41 19.21 -0.65
CA ASP A 163 -1.39 19.42 -1.68
C ASP A 163 -1.95 20.20 -2.88
N THR A 164 -3.12 19.81 -3.38
CA THR A 164 -3.81 20.54 -4.46
C THR A 164 -4.10 21.97 -4.03
N MET A 165 -4.58 22.19 -2.80
CA MET A 165 -4.89 23.54 -2.29
C MET A 165 -3.64 24.43 -2.19
N GLN A 166 -2.51 23.87 -1.78
CA GLN A 166 -1.25 24.61 -1.76
C GLN A 166 -0.80 25.02 -3.16
N LEU A 167 -0.86 24.10 -4.13
CA LEU A 167 -0.45 24.38 -5.52
C LEU A 167 -1.38 25.38 -6.19
N LEU A 168 -2.69 25.29 -5.92
CA LEU A 168 -3.66 26.27 -6.37
C LEU A 168 -3.36 27.66 -5.82
N ASN A 169 -3.08 27.78 -4.51
CA ASN A 169 -2.72 29.06 -3.90
C ASN A 169 -1.41 29.63 -4.48
N LYS A 170 -0.41 28.78 -4.78
CA LYS A 170 0.83 29.19 -5.45
C LYS A 170 0.57 29.73 -6.85
N LYS A 171 -0.26 29.03 -7.64
CA LYS A 171 -0.67 29.49 -8.98
C LYS A 171 -1.44 30.80 -8.93
N GLU A 172 -2.35 30.96 -7.96
CA GLU A 172 -3.09 32.21 -7.72
C GLU A 172 -2.15 33.36 -7.30
N ALA A 173 -1.05 33.06 -6.61
CA ALA A 173 0.00 34.02 -6.27
C ALA A 173 0.91 34.39 -7.47
N GLY A 174 0.70 33.77 -8.63
CA GLY A 174 1.50 34.01 -9.84
C GLY A 174 2.80 33.22 -9.90
N GLU A 175 2.98 32.19 -9.06
CA GLU A 175 4.13 31.29 -9.14
C GLU A 175 3.93 30.26 -10.27
N ASP A 176 5.00 30.01 -11.04
CA ASP A 176 5.01 28.95 -12.04
C ASP A 176 5.04 27.57 -11.37
N LEU A 177 4.06 26.74 -11.70
CA LEU A 177 4.01 25.35 -11.24
C LEU A 177 4.83 24.46 -12.18
N LYS A 178 5.68 23.60 -11.60
CA LYS A 178 6.43 22.58 -12.34
C LYS A 178 5.73 21.23 -12.21
N ASP A 179 5.44 20.57 -13.33
CA ASP A 179 4.81 19.25 -13.32
C ASP A 179 5.83 18.16 -12.99
N ARG A 180 5.78 17.74 -11.72
CA ARG A 180 6.66 16.72 -11.14
C ARG A 180 5.85 15.77 -10.28
N SER A 181 6.33 14.54 -10.18
CA SER A 181 5.74 13.60 -9.22
C SER A 181 6.01 14.05 -7.78
N ILE A 182 5.18 13.63 -6.84
CA ILE A 182 5.39 13.88 -5.41
C ILE A 182 6.76 13.32 -4.95
N LEU A 183 7.12 12.16 -5.50
CA LEU A 183 8.39 11.48 -5.20
C LEU A 183 9.58 12.34 -5.64
N GLU A 184 9.50 12.95 -6.82
CA GLU A 184 10.52 13.87 -7.33
C GLU A 184 10.57 15.16 -6.51
N ASP A 185 9.44 15.70 -6.06
CA ASP A 185 9.41 16.83 -5.13
C ASP A 185 10.14 16.48 -3.81
N PHE A 186 9.96 15.26 -3.28
CA PHE A 186 10.72 14.80 -2.10
C PHE A 186 12.23 14.65 -2.35
N GLU A 187 12.65 14.46 -3.60
CA GLU A 187 14.06 14.45 -4.01
C GLU A 187 14.61 15.88 -4.16
N ASP A 188 13.88 16.80 -4.78
CA ASP A 188 14.37 18.14 -5.12
C ASP A 188 14.47 19.12 -3.93
N HIS A 189 13.79 18.82 -2.81
CA HIS A 189 14.00 19.57 -1.55
C HIS A 189 15.45 19.47 -1.03
N HIS A 190 16.28 18.59 -1.61
CA HIS A 190 17.70 18.46 -1.32
C HIS A 190 18.54 18.93 -2.52
N GLN A 191 19.01 20.19 -2.47
CA GLN A 191 19.84 20.82 -3.52
C GLN A 191 20.91 19.86 -4.08
N GLY A 192 20.84 19.55 -5.38
CA GLY A 192 21.90 18.89 -6.15
C GLY A 192 21.62 17.49 -6.71
N GLY A 193 20.36 17.09 -6.93
CA GLY A 193 20.04 15.77 -7.51
C GLY A 193 20.29 14.60 -6.55
N LYS A 194 20.26 14.88 -5.25
CA LYS A 194 20.56 13.94 -4.17
C LYS A 194 19.32 13.12 -3.83
N LYS A 195 19.49 11.82 -3.63
CA LYS A 195 18.41 10.92 -3.22
C LYS A 195 17.84 11.32 -1.85
N SER A 196 16.53 11.22 -1.70
CA SER A 196 15.82 11.66 -0.49
C SER A 196 16.08 10.70 0.67
N VAL A 197 16.59 11.23 1.79
CA VAL A 197 16.85 10.44 3.01
C VAL A 197 15.55 9.87 3.56
N VAL A 198 14.46 10.64 3.52
CA VAL A 198 13.14 10.19 3.99
C VAL A 198 12.64 9.04 3.12
N LEU A 199 12.68 9.19 1.80
CA LEU A 199 12.24 8.13 0.89
C LEU A 199 13.10 6.87 1.02
N ALA A 200 14.42 7.02 1.12
CA ALA A 200 15.33 5.92 1.38
C ALA A 200 15.04 5.21 2.70
N THR A 201 14.70 5.97 3.75
CA THR A 201 14.33 5.41 5.07
C THR A 201 13.00 4.67 5.00
N LEU A 202 12.00 5.23 4.32
CA LEU A 202 10.71 4.57 4.11
C LEU A 202 10.88 3.27 3.32
N LEU A 203 11.64 3.31 2.22
CA LEU A 203 11.94 2.13 1.42
C LEU A 203 12.80 1.11 2.19
N SER A 204 13.62 1.54 3.14
CA SER A 204 14.41 0.62 3.98
C SER A 204 13.56 -0.25 4.91
N MET A 205 12.28 0.10 5.14
CA MET A 205 11.35 -0.78 5.86
C MET A 205 11.11 -2.10 5.11
N PHE A 206 11.31 -2.13 3.79
CA PHE A 206 11.37 -3.37 3.03
C PHE A 206 12.84 -3.74 2.79
N PRO A 207 13.31 -4.90 3.29
CA PRO A 207 14.71 -5.26 3.19
C PRO A 207 15.28 -5.18 1.77
N GLY A 208 16.34 -4.40 1.60
CA GLY A 208 17.01 -4.15 0.32
C GLY A 208 16.43 -3.04 -0.57
N ALA A 209 15.18 -2.60 -0.38
CA ALA A 209 14.57 -1.59 -1.26
C ALA A 209 15.18 -0.19 -1.07
N GLY A 210 15.44 0.22 0.17
CA GLY A 210 16.14 1.48 0.46
C GLY A 210 17.56 1.51 -0.13
N HIS A 211 18.27 0.39 -0.08
CA HIS A 211 19.60 0.24 -0.70
C HIS A 211 19.55 0.41 -2.21
N LEU A 212 18.61 -0.25 -2.89
CA LEU A 212 18.43 -0.13 -4.34
C LEU A 212 18.11 1.30 -4.76
N TYR A 213 17.26 2.00 -3.99
CA TYR A 213 16.94 3.41 -4.23
C TYR A 213 18.14 4.34 -4.11
N LEU A 214 19.02 4.06 -3.14
CA LEU A 214 20.30 4.75 -2.93
C LEU A 214 21.40 4.29 -3.91
N GLY A 215 21.11 3.39 -4.86
CA GLY A 215 22.07 2.91 -5.85
C GLY A 215 22.96 1.73 -5.40
N TYR A 216 22.79 1.20 -4.19
CA TYR A 216 23.50 0.01 -3.69
C TYR A 216 22.87 -1.28 -4.22
N GLN A 217 23.08 -1.56 -5.51
CA GLN A 217 22.43 -2.65 -6.22
C GLN A 217 22.78 -4.02 -5.65
N ARG A 218 24.09 -4.31 -5.52
CA ARG A 218 24.56 -5.63 -5.07
C ARG A 218 24.08 -5.91 -3.66
N ARG A 219 24.23 -4.93 -2.78
CA ARG A 219 23.82 -5.04 -1.38
C ARG A 219 22.31 -5.16 -1.22
N GLY A 220 21.55 -4.31 -1.92
CA GLY A 220 20.10 -4.30 -1.87
C GLY A 220 19.49 -5.62 -2.35
N VAL A 221 19.95 -6.14 -3.49
CA VAL A 221 19.48 -7.44 -4.00
C VAL A 221 19.84 -8.58 -3.04
N GLN A 222 21.03 -8.57 -2.43
CA GLN A 222 21.42 -9.60 -1.44
C GLN A 222 20.53 -9.59 -0.20
N LEU A 223 20.22 -8.40 0.35
CA LEU A 223 19.34 -8.26 1.51
C LEU A 223 17.90 -8.66 1.19
N MET A 224 17.39 -8.22 0.04
CA MET A 224 16.06 -8.58 -0.44
C MET A 224 15.93 -10.09 -0.65
N ALA A 225 16.92 -10.70 -1.32
CA ALA A 225 16.96 -12.14 -1.52
C ALA A 225 17.07 -12.90 -0.19
N ALA A 226 17.95 -12.48 0.72
CA ALA A 226 18.11 -13.11 2.03
C ALA A 226 16.80 -13.08 2.83
N PHE A 227 16.12 -11.93 2.85
CA PHE A 227 14.83 -11.78 3.54
C PHE A 227 13.75 -12.67 2.92
N LEU A 228 13.51 -12.57 1.61
CA LEU A 228 12.45 -13.33 0.93
C LEU A 228 12.71 -14.84 0.94
N PHE A 229 13.94 -15.27 0.65
CA PHE A 229 14.29 -16.69 0.70
C PHE A 229 14.26 -17.24 2.12
N SER A 230 14.63 -16.46 3.14
CA SER A 230 14.51 -16.92 4.52
C SER A 230 13.05 -17.25 4.86
N ILE A 231 12.11 -16.35 4.53
CA ILE A 231 10.67 -16.59 4.75
C ILE A 231 10.22 -17.85 4.01
N TYR A 232 10.57 -17.97 2.73
CA TYR A 232 10.17 -19.12 1.91
C TYR A 232 10.73 -20.44 2.44
N ILE A 233 12.03 -20.52 2.75
CA ILE A 233 12.66 -21.75 3.24
C ILE A 233 12.08 -22.12 4.61
N LEU A 234 11.88 -21.13 5.49
CA LEU A 234 11.33 -21.35 6.82
C LEU A 234 9.90 -21.87 6.76
N ASP A 235 9.09 -21.35 5.85
CA ASP A 235 7.71 -21.82 5.61
C ASP A 235 7.70 -23.22 4.95
N ALA A 236 8.46 -23.41 3.87
CA ALA A 236 8.48 -24.66 3.10
C ALA A 236 8.98 -25.87 3.91
N LEU A 237 9.98 -25.66 4.78
CA LEU A 237 10.49 -26.68 5.69
C LEU A 237 9.79 -26.67 7.06
N ARG A 238 8.76 -25.80 7.22
CA ARG A 238 8.07 -25.43 8.47
C ARG A 238 9.01 -25.37 9.69
N LEU A 239 10.11 -24.65 9.52
CA LEU A 239 11.15 -24.39 10.51
C LEU A 239 10.70 -23.33 11.51
N GLY A 240 9.58 -23.57 12.20
CA GLY A 240 8.96 -22.59 13.10
C GLY A 240 9.91 -22.02 14.16
N ILE A 241 10.81 -22.85 14.70
CA ILE A 241 11.81 -22.42 15.69
C ILE A 241 12.82 -21.40 15.14
N PHE A 242 13.02 -21.35 13.83
CA PHE A 242 13.95 -20.43 13.18
C PHE A 242 13.27 -19.17 12.63
N LEU A 243 11.96 -18.99 12.87
CA LEU A 243 11.24 -17.77 12.46
C LEU A 243 11.84 -16.50 13.07
N PHE A 244 12.56 -16.58 14.19
CA PHE A 244 13.29 -15.44 14.77
C PHE A 244 14.40 -14.88 13.85
N LEU A 245 14.88 -15.64 12.86
CA LEU A 245 15.87 -15.14 11.89
C LEU A 245 15.30 -14.06 10.97
N VAL A 246 14.00 -14.13 10.64
CA VAL A 246 13.33 -13.15 9.77
C VAL A 246 13.40 -11.73 10.35
N PRO A 247 12.97 -11.47 11.60
CA PRO A 247 13.11 -10.13 12.19
C PRO A 247 14.57 -9.71 12.37
N ILE A 248 15.51 -10.63 12.64
CA ILE A 248 16.95 -10.28 12.71
C ILE A 248 17.46 -9.76 11.36
N ILE A 249 17.18 -10.47 10.27
CA ILE A 249 17.55 -10.05 8.91
C ILE A 249 16.89 -8.71 8.58
N TRP A 250 15.61 -8.57 8.93
CA TRP A 250 14.86 -7.33 8.72
C TRP A 250 15.48 -6.14 9.46
N PHE A 251 15.74 -6.26 10.77
CA PHE A 251 16.37 -5.20 11.56
C PHE A 251 17.75 -4.84 11.03
N PHE A 252 18.57 -5.84 10.71
CA PHE A 252 19.88 -5.62 10.11
C PHE A 252 19.75 -4.81 8.81
N SER A 253 18.87 -5.22 7.90
CA SER A 253 18.62 -4.49 6.66
C SER A 253 18.10 -3.08 6.90
N PHE A 254 17.17 -2.90 7.83
CA PHE A 254 16.55 -1.61 8.12
C PHE A 254 17.57 -0.61 8.66
N PHE A 255 18.35 -1.00 9.68
CA PHE A 255 19.38 -0.14 10.27
C PHE A 255 20.52 0.13 9.30
N ASP A 256 20.91 -0.85 8.48
CA ASP A 256 21.93 -0.66 7.45
C ASP A 256 21.46 0.34 6.38
N GLY A 257 20.19 0.25 5.96
CA GLY A 257 19.56 1.20 5.05
C GLY A 257 19.50 2.62 5.63
N LEU A 258 19.11 2.77 6.90
CA LEU A 258 19.05 4.08 7.58
C LEU A 258 20.44 4.74 7.71
N GLN A 259 21.45 3.96 8.07
CA GLN A 259 22.83 4.46 8.15
C GLN A 259 23.32 4.94 6.79
N ARG A 260 23.07 4.15 5.74
CA ARG A 260 23.43 4.49 4.36
C ARG A 260 22.66 5.68 3.83
N ALA A 261 21.36 5.80 4.11
CA ALA A 261 20.56 6.97 3.75
C ALA A 261 21.15 8.26 4.34
N THR A 262 21.63 8.21 5.58
CA THR A 262 22.24 9.35 6.26
C THR A 262 23.63 9.70 5.70
N ARG A 263 24.40 8.68 5.24
CA ARG A 263 25.78 8.84 4.74
C ARG A 263 25.87 9.08 3.22
N HIS A 264 24.85 8.72 2.46
CA HIS A 264 24.82 8.75 0.99
C HIS A 264 25.26 10.11 0.38
N ASN A 265 25.05 11.21 1.11
CA ASN A 265 25.38 12.56 0.64
C ASN A 265 26.72 13.10 1.17
N LYS A 266 27.49 12.29 1.90
CA LYS A 266 28.74 12.68 2.60
C LYS A 266 29.96 11.88 2.17
N GLU A 267 29.76 10.65 1.68
CA GLU A 267 30.84 9.72 1.33
C GLU A 267 30.65 9.20 -0.10
N PRO A 268 31.74 8.96 -0.86
CA PRO A 268 31.65 8.32 -2.17
C PRO A 268 31.00 6.93 -2.05
N MET A 269 30.15 6.59 -3.02
CA MET A 269 29.40 5.34 -2.99
C MET A 269 30.29 4.13 -3.30
N GLU A 270 30.50 3.28 -2.30
CA GLU A 270 31.09 1.95 -2.47
C GLU A 270 29.99 0.88 -2.33
N ASP A 271 29.60 0.26 -3.46
CA ASP A 271 28.64 -0.85 -3.50
C ASP A 271 29.32 -2.18 -3.18
N GLU A 272 29.71 -2.30 -1.90
CA GLU A 272 30.25 -3.53 -1.37
C GLU A 272 29.14 -4.53 -1.00
N PRO A 273 29.18 -5.77 -1.53
CA PRO A 273 28.25 -6.82 -1.13
C PRO A 273 28.43 -7.16 0.36
N ILE A 274 27.32 -7.41 1.08
CA ILE A 274 27.38 -7.85 2.50
C ILE A 274 28.11 -9.17 2.63
N VAL A 275 27.93 -10.05 1.64
CA VAL A 275 28.71 -11.27 1.55
C VAL A 275 29.40 -11.30 0.20
N SER A 276 30.68 -10.91 0.20
CA SER A 276 31.57 -11.01 -0.97
C SER A 276 31.74 -12.46 -1.47
N TYR A 277 31.51 -13.44 -0.59
CA TYR A 277 31.74 -14.86 -0.84
C TYR A 277 30.57 -15.63 -1.49
N PHE A 278 29.38 -15.02 -1.65
CA PHE A 278 28.21 -15.70 -2.23
C PHE A 278 28.36 -15.98 -3.73
N VAL A 279 29.10 -15.13 -4.46
CA VAL A 279 29.39 -15.34 -5.89
C VAL A 279 30.15 -16.66 -6.11
N ASN A 280 30.91 -17.12 -5.11
CA ASN A 280 31.72 -18.35 -5.20
C ASN A 280 31.02 -19.62 -4.64
N HIS A 281 29.76 -19.52 -4.20
CA HIS A 281 29.00 -20.62 -3.58
C HIS A 281 27.74 -21.02 -4.36
N GLN A 282 27.65 -20.69 -5.66
CA GLN A 282 26.55 -21.10 -6.56
C GLN A 282 26.26 -22.60 -6.48
N LYS A 283 27.28 -23.44 -6.27
CA LYS A 283 27.15 -24.88 -6.04
C LYS A 283 26.23 -25.20 -4.85
N TRP A 284 26.37 -24.51 -3.73
CA TRP A 284 25.56 -24.74 -2.53
C TRP A 284 24.13 -24.24 -2.70
N ILE A 285 23.94 -23.11 -3.39
CA ILE A 285 22.60 -22.63 -3.76
C ILE A 285 21.90 -23.63 -4.67
N GLY A 286 22.61 -24.17 -5.67
CA GLY A 286 22.10 -25.23 -6.54
C GLY A 286 21.75 -26.50 -5.79
N ILE A 287 22.59 -26.94 -4.86
CA ILE A 287 22.31 -28.10 -3.99
C ILE A 287 21.05 -27.85 -3.14
N ALA A 288 20.91 -26.66 -2.55
CA ALA A 288 19.73 -26.30 -1.77
C ALA A 288 18.46 -26.30 -2.63
N LEU A 289 18.51 -25.75 -3.85
CA LEU A 289 17.39 -25.76 -4.79
C LEU A 289 16.99 -27.19 -5.18
N ILE A 290 17.96 -28.05 -5.51
CA ILE A 290 17.70 -29.45 -5.85
C ILE A 290 17.06 -30.18 -4.67
N PHE A 291 17.60 -29.97 -3.47
CA PHE A 291 17.05 -30.57 -2.24
C PHE A 291 15.60 -30.14 -2.00
N ILE A 292 15.30 -28.84 -2.08
CA ILE A 292 13.93 -28.31 -1.93
C ILE A 292 13.02 -28.86 -3.02
N GLY A 293 13.49 -28.90 -4.27
CA GLY A 293 12.76 -29.40 -5.43
C GLY A 293 12.43 -30.89 -5.38
N ILE A 294 13.24 -31.69 -4.67
CA ILE A 294 12.95 -33.11 -4.39
C ILE A 294 12.06 -33.27 -3.16
N TYR A 295 12.34 -32.51 -2.10
CA TYR A 295 11.61 -32.59 -0.84
C TYR A 295 10.12 -32.27 -1.01
N TYR A 296 9.80 -31.17 -1.70
CA TYR A 296 8.43 -30.65 -1.73
C TYR A 296 7.42 -31.56 -2.46
N PRO A 297 7.73 -32.13 -3.65
CA PRO A 297 6.87 -33.12 -4.30
C PRO A 297 6.74 -34.40 -3.47
N ILE A 298 7.80 -34.84 -2.79
CA ILE A 298 7.74 -36.05 -1.97
C ILE A 298 6.72 -35.87 -0.85
N THR A 299 6.79 -34.76 -0.10
CA THR A 299 5.92 -34.55 1.07
C THR A 299 4.49 -34.16 0.71
N ASN A 300 4.29 -33.43 -0.40
CA ASN A 300 2.96 -32.88 -0.73
C ASN A 300 2.23 -33.63 -1.85
N ILE A 301 2.93 -34.47 -2.63
CA ILE A 301 2.33 -35.23 -3.73
C ILE A 301 2.54 -36.73 -3.53
N VAL A 302 3.79 -37.19 -3.47
CA VAL A 302 4.11 -38.63 -3.49
C VAL A 302 3.62 -39.33 -2.23
N LEU A 303 3.97 -38.82 -1.04
CA LEU A 303 3.55 -39.44 0.23
C LEU A 303 2.02 -39.43 0.38
N PRO A 304 1.29 -38.32 0.18
CA PRO A 304 -0.17 -38.33 0.24
C PRO A 304 -0.83 -39.25 -0.80
N ALA A 305 -0.28 -39.35 -2.02
CA ALA A 305 -0.82 -40.23 -3.06
C ALA A 305 -0.60 -41.71 -2.76
N LEU A 306 0.53 -42.08 -2.16
CA LEU A 306 0.86 -43.46 -1.81
C LEU A 306 0.28 -43.91 -0.46
N ALA A 307 -0.02 -42.96 0.44
CA ALA A 307 -0.46 -43.25 1.80
C ALA A 307 -1.68 -44.18 1.88
N PRO A 308 -2.76 -44.02 1.07
CA PRO A 308 -3.93 -44.91 1.13
C PRO A 308 -3.56 -46.36 0.78
N TYR A 309 -2.83 -46.55 -0.33
CA TYR A 309 -2.46 -47.88 -0.81
C TYR A 309 -1.56 -48.64 0.18
N VAL A 310 -0.61 -47.95 0.81
CA VAL A 310 0.29 -48.58 1.78
C VAL A 310 -0.42 -48.83 3.11
N ASN A 311 -1.28 -47.93 3.56
CA ASN A 311 -2.03 -48.10 4.80
C ASN A 311 -3.01 -49.29 4.69
N ASP A 312 -3.67 -49.45 3.55
CA ASP A 312 -4.63 -50.55 3.36
C ASP A 312 -3.95 -51.92 3.24
N TYR A 313 -2.76 -51.98 2.62
CA TYR A 313 -2.04 -53.25 2.42
C TYR A 313 -1.12 -53.64 3.58
N PHE A 314 -0.42 -52.67 4.18
CA PHE A 314 0.60 -52.92 5.20
C PHE A 314 0.16 -52.49 6.62
N GLN A 315 -1.02 -51.86 6.78
CA GLN A 315 -1.48 -51.28 8.05
C GLN A 315 -0.51 -50.29 8.70
N VAL A 316 0.33 -49.64 7.87
CA VAL A 316 1.27 -48.62 8.33
C VAL A 316 0.72 -47.23 7.97
N ASN A 317 0.60 -46.37 8.97
CA ASN A 317 0.13 -45.00 8.79
C ASN A 317 1.24 -44.10 8.20
N LEU A 318 1.31 -44.04 6.88
CA LEU A 318 2.26 -43.19 6.13
C LEU A 318 1.95 -41.70 6.21
N TYR A 319 0.77 -41.30 6.69
CA TYR A 319 0.36 -39.89 6.73
C TYR A 319 1.29 -39.05 7.63
N ASN A 320 1.75 -39.65 8.73
CA ASN A 320 2.64 -38.99 9.69
C ASN A 320 4.11 -38.94 9.24
N LEU A 321 4.48 -39.72 8.21
CA LEU A 321 5.86 -39.82 7.76
C LEU A 321 6.40 -38.47 7.24
N GLY A 322 5.55 -37.66 6.60
CA GLY A 322 5.92 -36.31 6.18
C GLY A 322 6.32 -35.41 7.36
N GLN A 323 5.58 -35.48 8.48
CA GLN A 323 5.88 -34.72 9.69
C GLN A 323 7.19 -35.19 10.36
N TYR A 324 7.46 -36.49 10.34
CA TYR A 324 8.72 -37.04 10.85
C TYR A 324 9.91 -36.70 9.96
N MET A 325 9.76 -36.72 8.63
CA MET A 325 10.80 -36.31 7.69
C MET A 325 11.18 -34.85 7.90
N GLN A 326 10.18 -33.97 8.02
CA GLN A 326 10.40 -32.56 8.31
C GLN A 326 11.17 -32.38 9.62
N THR A 327 10.68 -32.99 10.71
CA THR A 327 11.33 -32.93 12.03
C THR A 327 12.77 -33.45 11.97
N GLY A 328 13.00 -34.56 11.25
CA GLY A 328 14.32 -35.12 11.04
C GLY A 328 15.28 -34.18 10.32
N ILE A 329 14.82 -33.48 9.28
CA ILE A 329 15.61 -32.45 8.58
C ILE A 329 15.94 -31.30 9.53
N VAL A 330 14.97 -30.81 10.31
CA VAL A 330 15.21 -29.73 11.30
C VAL A 330 16.29 -30.15 12.31
N CYS A 331 16.16 -31.35 12.88
CA CYS A 331 17.12 -31.89 13.82
C CYS A 331 18.50 -32.06 13.18
N ALA A 332 18.58 -32.58 11.95
CA ALA A 332 19.85 -32.71 11.24
C ALA A 332 20.52 -31.35 10.98
N LEU A 333 19.76 -30.33 10.55
CA LEU A 333 20.27 -28.97 10.35
C LEU A 333 20.80 -28.36 11.65
N LEU A 334 20.07 -28.54 12.76
CA LEU A 334 20.49 -28.07 14.08
C LEU A 334 21.75 -28.80 14.58
N ILE A 335 21.82 -30.12 14.47
CA ILE A 335 22.98 -30.91 14.90
C ILE A 335 24.20 -30.55 14.05
N ILE A 336 24.07 -30.54 12.72
CA ILE A 336 25.17 -30.18 11.81
C ILE A 336 25.63 -28.74 12.07
N GLY A 337 24.69 -27.80 12.22
CA GLY A 337 24.99 -26.41 12.53
C GLY A 337 25.72 -26.25 13.87
N GLY A 338 25.22 -26.92 14.92
CA GLY A 338 25.81 -26.92 16.25
C GLY A 338 27.21 -27.51 16.27
N VAL A 339 27.41 -28.69 15.68
CA VAL A 339 28.72 -29.35 15.56
C VAL A 339 29.70 -28.47 14.78
N LYS A 340 29.27 -27.84 13.68
CA LYS A 340 30.12 -26.94 12.88
C LYS A 340 30.53 -25.68 13.66
N LEU A 341 29.64 -25.11 14.48
CA LEU A 341 29.94 -23.96 15.33
C LEU A 341 30.90 -24.31 16.48
N LEU A 342 30.78 -25.51 17.06
CA LEU A 342 31.69 -26.01 18.09
C LEU A 342 33.12 -26.20 17.56
N GLY A 343 33.29 -26.43 16.25
CA GLY A 343 34.58 -26.57 15.59
C GLY A 343 35.34 -25.26 15.30
N GLY A 344 35.06 -24.16 16.02
CA GLY A 344 35.55 -22.79 15.76
C GLY A 344 37.00 -22.65 15.26
N SER A 345 37.17 -21.70 14.33
CA SER A 345 38.36 -21.37 13.51
C SER A 345 39.73 -21.50 14.20
N LYS A 346 40.41 -22.65 14.03
CA LYS A 346 41.86 -22.76 14.22
C LYS A 346 42.62 -22.22 13.00
N LYS A 347 42.58 -20.91 12.73
CA LYS A 347 43.51 -20.31 11.77
C LYS A 347 43.71 -18.80 11.97
N LYS A 348 44.44 -18.44 13.03
CA LYS A 348 45.43 -17.34 13.08
C LYS A 348 46.02 -17.26 14.50
N ALA A 349 46.99 -18.11 14.78
CA ALA A 349 47.86 -18.00 15.96
C ALA A 349 49.33 -18.33 15.64
N ASN A 350 49.73 -18.29 14.35
CA ASN A 350 51.13 -18.40 13.92
C ASN A 350 51.41 -17.23 12.95
N MET A 351 51.56 -16.03 13.48
CA MET A 351 52.24 -14.89 12.85
C MET A 351 52.53 -13.90 13.97
N GLY A 352 53.57 -14.19 14.72
CA GLY A 352 54.00 -13.43 15.88
C GLY A 352 54.77 -14.31 16.85
N GLU A 353 55.90 -14.84 16.40
CA GLU A 353 57.09 -15.22 17.17
C GLU A 353 58.01 -16.06 16.25
N GLU A 354 58.83 -15.34 15.47
CA GLU A 354 60.29 -15.47 15.30
C GLU A 354 60.75 -14.68 14.07
#